data_AF-A0A1J1LRZ8-F1
#
_entry.id   AF-A0A1J1LRZ8-F1
#
_cell.length_a   1.000
_cell.length_b   1.000
_cell.length_c   1.000
_cell.angle_alpha   90.00
_cell.angle_beta   90.00
_cell.angle_gamma   90.00
#
_symmetry.space_group_name_H-M   'P 1'
#
loop_
_entity.id
_entity.type
_entity.pdbx_description
1 polymer ?
#
loop_
_entity_poly.entity_id
_entity_poly.type
_entity_poly.pdbx_seq_one_letter_code
_entity_poly.pdbx_strand_id
1 'polypeptide(L)' 'MNPTKMTYFEQEDILHLKFSDEPETGSIEISPNMTAELNAEGELIGLEILEATAFIRDAILESAQGKLLNLSSAKVS' A
#
# COMPACT_ATOMS: atom_id res chain seq x y z
N MET A 1 15.04 12.11 1.16
CA MET A 1 13.74 11.49 1.47
C MET A 1 13.36 11.88 2.89
N ASN A 2 12.23 12.55 3.05
CA ASN A 2 11.62 12.69 4.38
C ASN A 2 11.21 11.29 4.87
N PRO A 3 11.09 11.07 6.18
CA PRO A 3 10.56 9.81 6.69
C PRO A 3 9.17 9.60 6.11
N THR A 4 8.94 8.44 5.48
CA THR A 4 7.61 8.02 5.03
C THR A 4 6.66 8.07 6.24
N LYS A 5 5.58 8.84 6.14
CA LYS A 5 4.55 8.92 7.17
C LYS A 5 3.40 8.02 6.79
N MET A 6 2.87 7.25 7.74
CA MET A 6 1.74 6.38 7.54
C MET A 6 0.63 6.77 8.50
N THR A 7 -0.58 6.99 7.97
CA THR A 7 -1.77 7.33 8.76
C THR A 7 -2.88 6.37 8.38
N TYR A 8 -3.48 5.73 9.37
CA TYR A 8 -4.66 4.88 9.18
C TYR A 8 -5.90 5.58 9.72
N PHE A 9 -6.92 5.70 8.88
CA PHE A 9 -8.21 6.29 9.21
C PHE A 9 -9.20 5.16 9.47
N GLU A 10 -9.38 4.83 10.75
CA GLU A 10 -10.10 3.64 11.19
C GLU A 10 -11.59 3.62 10.80
N GLN A 11 -12.25 4.78 10.78
CA GLN A 11 -13.68 4.86 10.47
C GLN A 11 -13.97 4.61 8.99
N GLU A 12 -13.07 5.07 8.13
CA GLU A 12 -13.16 4.98 6.67
C GLU A 12 -12.48 3.72 6.12
N ASP A 13 -11.68 3.03 6.94
CA ASP A 13 -10.78 1.94 6.54
C ASP A 13 -9.82 2.33 5.41
N ILE A 14 -9.15 3.47 5.58
CA ILE A 14 -8.22 4.04 4.60
C ILE A 14 -6.81 4.15 5.17
N LEU A 15 -5.80 3.74 4.40
CA LEU A 15 -4.39 3.94 4.72
C LEU A 15 -3.77 4.98 3.77
N HIS A 16 -3.21 6.04 4.35
CA HIS A 16 -2.39 7.02 3.64
C HIS A 16 -0.91 6.79 3.93
N LEU A 17 -0.13 6.67 2.86
CA LEU A 17 1.33 6.59 2.88
C LEU A 17 1.89 7.85 2.20
N LYS A 18 2.48 8.74 2.98
CA LYS A 18 3.00 10.01 2.50
C LYS A 18 4.52 9.96 2.34
N PHE A 19 5.00 10.30 1.14
CA PHE A 19 6.43 10.31 0.77
C PHE A 19 7.04 11.72 0.72
N SER A 20 6.23 12.73 0.41
CA SER A 20 6.60 14.16 0.42
C SER A 20 5.62 14.98 1.24
N ASP A 21 6.03 16.13 1.77
CA ASP A 21 5.11 17.06 2.47
C ASP A 21 4.47 18.08 1.53
N GLU A 22 4.78 18.02 0.23
CA GLU A 22 4.17 18.82 -0.82
C GLU A 22 2.64 18.67 -0.90
N PRO A 23 1.93 19.68 -1.41
CA PRO A 23 0.50 19.62 -1.57
C PRO A 23 0.11 18.65 -2.70
N GLU A 24 -0.89 17.83 -2.44
CA GLU A 24 -1.58 17.07 -3.47
C GLU A 24 -2.35 18.03 -4.39
N THR A 25 -2.23 17.79 -5.69
CA THR A 25 -2.96 18.55 -6.72
C THR A 25 -3.75 17.66 -7.67
N GLY A 26 -3.53 16.34 -7.61
CA GLY A 26 -4.28 15.36 -8.37
C GLY A 26 -3.93 13.94 -7.92
N SER A 27 -4.70 12.99 -8.43
CA SER A 27 -4.54 11.58 -8.09
C SER A 27 -4.90 10.67 -9.26
N ILE A 28 -4.32 9.47 -9.29
CA ILE A 28 -4.54 8.47 -10.33
C ILE A 28 -4.76 7.12 -9.67
N GLU A 29 -5.89 6.46 -9.98
CA GLU A 29 -6.12 5.06 -9.58
C GLU A 29 -5.15 4.14 -10.33
N ILE A 30 -4.31 3.42 -9.58
CA ILE A 30 -3.28 2.52 -10.14
C ILE A 30 -3.71 1.05 -10.08
N SER A 31 -4.64 0.73 -9.20
CA SER A 31 -5.35 -0.55 -9.13
C SER A 31 -6.67 -0.33 -8.38
N PRO A 32 -7.63 -1.28 -8.43
CA PRO A 32 -8.82 -1.18 -7.60
C PRO A 32 -8.47 -0.87 -6.15
N ASN A 33 -9.12 0.14 -5.58
CA ASN A 33 -8.94 0.59 -4.19
C ASN A 33 -7.55 1.16 -3.85
N MET A 34 -6.69 1.47 -4.84
CA MET A 34 -5.39 2.10 -4.59
C MET A 34 -5.11 3.25 -5.55
N THR A 35 -4.78 4.40 -4.99
CA THR A 35 -4.58 5.65 -5.71
C THR A 35 -3.18 6.21 -5.44
N ALA A 36 -2.50 6.64 -6.50
CA ALA A 36 -1.29 7.45 -6.42
C ALA A 36 -1.65 8.94 -6.29
N GLU A 37 -1.12 9.61 -5.27
CA GLU A 37 -1.28 11.04 -5.04
C GLU A 37 -0.12 11.81 -5.69
N LEU A 38 -0.41 12.89 -6.42
CA LEU A 38 0.54 13.63 -7.24
C LEU A 38 0.60 15.12 -6.89
N ASN A 39 1.81 15.70 -6.96
CA ASN A 39 2.00 17.16 -6.92
C ASN A 39 1.68 17.81 -8.30
N ALA A 40 1.86 19.13 -8.39
CA ALA A 40 1.51 19.91 -9.60
C ALA A 40 2.37 19.53 -10.82
N GLU A 41 3.54 18.98 -10.56
CA GLU A 41 4.52 18.50 -11.54
C GLU A 41 4.23 17.05 -11.99
N GLY A 42 3.23 16.40 -11.39
CA GLY A 42 2.88 15.00 -11.67
C GLY A 42 3.80 13.99 -10.97
N GLU A 43 4.56 14.41 -9.97
CA GLU A 43 5.45 13.54 -9.20
C GLU A 43 4.66 12.86 -8.06
N LEU A 44 5.02 11.60 -7.79
CA LEU A 44 4.41 10.80 -6.73
C LEU A 44 4.78 11.34 -5.35
N ILE A 45 3.77 11.77 -4.59
CA ILE A 45 3.96 12.28 -3.22
C ILE A 45 3.30 11.40 -2.15
N GLY A 46 2.40 10.50 -2.54
CA GLY A 46 1.71 9.60 -1.61
C GLY A 46 0.96 8.46 -2.27
N LEU A 47 0.45 7.55 -1.45
CA LEU A 47 -0.48 6.49 -1.82
C LEU A 47 -1.65 6.47 -0.85
N GLU A 48 -2.84 6.33 -1.41
CA GLU A 48 -4.07 6.03 -0.67
C GLU A 48 -4.51 4.60 -0.98
N ILE A 49 -4.84 3.84 0.05
CA ILE A 49 -5.39 2.48 -0.05
C ILE A 49 -6.72 2.45 0.70
N LEU A 50 -7.80 2.20 -0.03
CA LEU A 50 -9.14 1.95 0.52
C LEU A 50 -9.27 0.46 0.91
N GLU A 51 -10.22 0.15 1.79
CA GLU A 51 -10.39 -1.21 2.34
C GLU A 51 -9.06 -1.76 2.89
N ALA A 52 -8.30 -0.89 3.56
CA ALA A 52 -6.91 -1.14 3.90
C ALA A 52 -6.76 -2.40 4.78
N THR A 53 -7.73 -2.69 5.65
CA THR A 53 -7.71 -3.92 6.45
C THR A 53 -7.76 -5.18 5.59
N ALA A 54 -8.61 -5.21 4.57
CA ALA A 54 -8.73 -6.33 3.64
C ALA A 54 -7.43 -6.48 2.83
N PHE A 55 -6.92 -5.38 2.29
CA PHE A 55 -5.66 -5.36 1.54
C PHE A 55 -4.49 -5.94 2.35
N ILE A 56 -4.29 -5.44 3.58
CA ILE A 56 -3.18 -5.89 4.44
C ILE A 56 -3.36 -7.36 4.84
N ARG A 57 -4.58 -7.77 5.21
CA ARG A 57 -4.88 -9.16 5.54
C ARG A 57 -4.49 -10.08 4.38
N ASP A 58 -4.93 -9.75 3.18
CA ASP A 58 -4.75 -10.59 2.00
C ASP A 58 -3.26 -10.64 1.62
N ALA A 59 -2.55 -9.51 1.63
CA ALA A 59 -1.10 -9.45 1.41
C ALA A 59 -0.31 -10.30 2.42
N ILE A 60 -0.68 -10.28 3.70
CA ILE A 60 -0.05 -11.11 4.74
C ILE A 60 -0.32 -12.60 4.49
N LEU A 61 -1.58 -12.97 4.21
CA LEU A 61 -1.97 -14.36 3.98
C LEU A 61 -1.28 -14.94 2.74
N GLU A 62 -1.23 -14.20 1.64
CA GLU A 62 -0.52 -14.59 0.41
C GLU A 62 0.97 -14.79 0.67
N SER A 63 1.62 -13.86 1.38
CA SER A 63 3.04 -13.97 1.73
C SER A 63 3.31 -15.20 2.62
N ALA A 64 2.44 -15.44 3.61
CA ALA A 64 2.55 -16.60 4.48
C ALA A 64 2.39 -17.92 3.72
N GLN A 65 1.39 -18.01 2.83
CA GLN A 65 1.18 -19.18 1.98
C GLN A 65 2.38 -19.42 1.06
N GLY A 66 2.89 -18.39 0.39
CA GLY A 66 4.07 -18.51 -0.47
C GLY A 66 5.31 -19.02 0.27
N LYS A 67 5.54 -18.54 1.50
CA LYS A 67 6.62 -19.04 2.37
C LYS A 67 6.42 -20.51 2.75
N LEU A 68 5.21 -20.90 3.15
CA LEU A 68 4.91 -22.29 3.50
C LEU A 68 5.11 -23.25 2.32
N LEU A 69 4.67 -22.85 1.12
CA LEU A 69 4.88 -23.62 -0.11
C LEU A 69 6.37 -23.83 -0.40
N ASN A 70 7.19 -22.77 -0.31
CA ASN A 70 8.65 -22.85 -0.50
C ASN A 70 9.34 -23.76 0.53
N LEU A 71 8.88 -23.75 1.79
CA LEU A 71 9.40 -24.64 2.82
C LEU A 71 8.98 -26.11 2.60
N SER A 72 7.78 -26.32 2.06
CA SER A 72 7.27 -27.66 1.74
C SER A 72 7.99 -28.27 0.54
N SER A 73 8.29 -27.49 -0.49
CA SER A 73 9.03 -27.95 -1.67
C SER A 73 10.51 -28.24 -1.35
N ALA A 74 11.12 -27.45 -0.47
CA ALA A 74 12.49 -27.68 0.00
C ALA A 74 12.68 -28.98 0.82
N LYS A 75 11.60 -29.55 1.39
CA LYS A 75 11.64 -30.81 2.14
C LYS A 75 11.50 -32.08 1.27
N VAL A 76 11.18 -31.93 -0.02
CA VAL A 76 10.95 -33.05 -0.96
C VAL A 76 12.17 -33.30 -1.86
N SER A 77 13.29 -32.62 -1.64
CA SER A 77 14.63 -32.94 -2.19
C SER A 77 15.54 -33.52 -1.11
#